data_AF-A0A1C4GVZ8-F1
#
_entry.id   AF-A0A1C4GVZ8-F1
#
_cell.length_a   1.000
_cell.length_b   1.000
_cell.length_c   1.000
_cell.angle_alpha   90.00
_cell.angle_beta   90.00
_cell.angle_gamma   90.00
#
_symmetry.space_group_name_H-M   'P 1'
#
loop_
_entity.id
_entity.type
_entity.pdbx_description
1 polymer ?
#
loop_
_entity_poly.entity_id
_entity_poly.type
_entity_poly.pdbx_seq_one_letter_code
_entity_poly.pdbx_strand_id
1 'polypeptide(L)'
;MGLHNLNEKMNNQILRNIFKTLSDDHIYSILESSFIKKYQKGNLILNKNNCRESVFILLDGIIQIGYLSPSGRFHAFNYFSEKSPINLLACINQQVVDYDYYAFNQVKILHIPILVFQTEMSRNNALKQDALHILSLRMQDLLQQLKFIQVASLHQKICKILFDLSHQYGINHHLGTEIGLKISQHDLADLLSSSRQTINKEIKKLKTQNVIFWQYENIIIKDQDYLKYQINWI
;
A
#
# COMPACT_ATOMS: atom_id res chain seq x y z
N MET A 1 17.94 -21.90 -16.65
CA MET A 1 18.86 -20.94 -15.98
C MET A 1 18.52 -19.45 -16.21
N GLY A 2 17.68 -19.06 -17.18
CA GLY A 2 17.39 -17.62 -17.45
C GLY A 2 16.41 -16.91 -16.50
N LEU A 3 15.43 -17.62 -15.90
CA LEU A 3 14.40 -16.99 -15.05
C LEU A 3 14.87 -16.66 -13.62
N HIS A 4 15.84 -17.41 -13.08
CA HIS A 4 16.39 -17.16 -11.74
C HIS A 4 17.20 -15.84 -11.74
N ASN A 5 18.01 -15.64 -12.77
CA ASN A 5 18.90 -14.49 -12.93
C ASN A 5 18.13 -13.18 -13.22
N LEU A 6 17.00 -13.25 -13.94
CA LEU A 6 16.13 -12.08 -14.17
C LEU A 6 15.38 -11.63 -12.90
N ASN A 7 14.88 -12.58 -12.09
CA ASN A 7 14.23 -12.24 -10.83
C ASN A 7 15.23 -11.64 -9.82
N GLU A 8 16.45 -12.16 -9.80
CA GLU A 8 17.52 -11.69 -8.92
C GLU A 8 17.98 -10.27 -9.29
N LYS A 9 18.19 -9.98 -10.58
CA LYS A 9 18.48 -8.62 -11.07
C LYS A 9 17.37 -7.62 -10.75
N MET A 10 16.10 -8.02 -10.96
CA MET A 10 14.95 -7.16 -10.67
C MET A 10 14.84 -6.86 -9.17
N ASN A 11 15.02 -7.87 -8.31
CA ASN A 11 14.98 -7.69 -6.86
C ASN A 11 16.14 -6.81 -6.37
N ASN A 12 17.34 -7.01 -6.91
CA ASN A 12 18.50 -6.17 -6.62
C ASN A 12 18.21 -4.69 -6.95
N GLN A 13 17.63 -4.41 -8.13
CA GLN A 13 17.23 -3.04 -8.49
C GLN A 13 16.17 -2.45 -7.53
N ILE A 14 15.20 -3.26 -7.10
CA ILE A 14 14.18 -2.81 -6.13
C ILE A 14 14.85 -2.43 -4.81
N LEU A 15 15.74 -3.28 -4.29
CA LEU A 15 16.49 -3.01 -3.07
C LEU A 15 17.39 -1.78 -3.18
N ARG A 16 18.07 -1.56 -4.30
CA ARG A 16 18.85 -0.32 -4.55
C ARG A 16 17.99 0.93 -4.53
N ASN A 17 16.78 0.85 -5.07
CA ASN A 17 15.87 2.00 -5.11
C ASN A 17 15.33 2.34 -3.70
N ILE A 18 15.20 1.32 -2.84
CA ILE A 18 14.74 1.45 -1.46
C ILE A 18 15.88 1.91 -0.54
N PHE A 19 17.00 1.18 -0.56
CA PHE A 19 18.18 1.37 0.27
C PHE A 19 19.28 2.03 -0.55
N LYS A 20 19.12 3.33 -0.81
CA LYS A 20 19.94 4.10 -1.76
C LYS A 20 21.39 4.25 -1.32
N THR A 21 21.68 4.17 -0.02
CA THR A 21 23.03 4.35 0.52
C THR A 21 23.74 3.03 0.80
N LEU A 22 23.01 1.91 0.76
CA LEU A 22 23.57 0.58 0.98
C LEU A 22 24.38 0.11 -0.25
N SER A 23 25.59 -0.41 -0.02
CA SER A 23 26.41 -0.94 -1.12
C SER A 23 25.87 -2.27 -1.67
N ASP A 24 26.29 -2.59 -2.88
CA ASP A 24 25.84 -3.77 -3.61
C ASP A 24 26.14 -5.07 -2.85
N ASP A 25 27.31 -5.18 -2.23
CA ASP A 25 27.71 -6.37 -1.47
C ASP A 25 26.75 -6.66 -0.31
N HIS A 26 26.30 -5.61 0.39
CA HIS A 26 25.32 -5.75 1.47
C HIS A 26 23.92 -6.05 0.94
N ILE A 27 23.53 -5.48 -0.21
CA ILE A 27 22.27 -5.83 -0.88
C ILE A 27 22.28 -7.32 -1.27
N TYR A 28 23.40 -7.83 -1.80
CA TYR A 28 23.55 -9.25 -2.13
C TYR A 28 23.48 -10.13 -0.88
N SER A 29 24.15 -9.77 0.21
CA SER A 29 24.07 -10.47 1.51
C SER A 29 22.61 -10.64 1.99
N ILE A 30 21.83 -9.56 1.92
CA ILE A 30 20.40 -9.58 2.26
C ILE A 30 19.64 -10.52 1.33
N LEU A 31 19.89 -10.44 0.02
CA LEU A 31 19.19 -11.24 -0.99
C LEU A 31 19.46 -12.74 -0.88
N GLU A 32 20.68 -13.16 -0.56
CA GLU A 32 21.05 -14.57 -0.44
C GLU A 32 20.21 -15.30 0.62
N SER A 33 19.87 -14.60 1.71
CA SER A 33 19.03 -15.16 2.78
C SER A 33 17.54 -14.88 2.61
N SER A 34 17.15 -14.20 1.53
CA SER A 34 15.77 -13.82 1.26
C SER A 34 15.07 -14.83 0.35
N PHE A 35 13.74 -14.92 0.46
CA PHE A 35 12.95 -15.75 -0.43
C PHE A 35 11.70 -15.03 -0.91
N ILE A 36 11.19 -15.44 -2.08
CA ILE A 36 9.97 -14.87 -2.65
C ILE A 36 8.80 -15.79 -2.32
N LYS A 37 7.71 -15.21 -1.81
CA LYS A 37 6.44 -15.92 -1.64
C LYS A 37 5.34 -15.24 -2.43
N LYS A 38 4.47 -16.06 -3.04
CA LYS A 38 3.24 -15.61 -3.70
C LYS A 38 2.06 -15.87 -2.78
N TYR A 39 1.16 -14.91 -2.70
CA TYR A 39 -0.08 -14.99 -1.94
C TYR A 39 -1.25 -14.77 -2.89
N GLN A 40 -2.29 -15.58 -2.73
CA GLN A 40 -3.54 -15.42 -3.46
C GLN A 40 -4.43 -14.37 -2.78
N LYS A 41 -5.39 -13.81 -3.51
CA LYS A 41 -6.39 -12.90 -2.96
C LYS A 41 -7.01 -13.46 -1.67
N GLY A 42 -7.08 -12.64 -0.64
CA GLY A 42 -7.62 -12.97 0.68
C GLY A 42 -6.65 -13.72 1.60
N ASN A 43 -5.44 -14.08 1.16
CA ASN A 43 -4.46 -14.70 2.05
C ASN A 43 -3.92 -13.69 3.05
N LEU A 44 -3.78 -14.13 4.31
CA LEU A 44 -3.08 -13.38 5.35
C LEU A 44 -1.57 -13.36 5.06
N ILE A 45 -0.98 -12.16 5.07
CA ILE A 45 0.44 -11.93 4.81
C ILE A 45 1.18 -11.72 6.13
N LEU A 46 0.71 -10.78 6.94
CA LEU A 46 1.35 -10.34 8.17
C LEU A 46 0.29 -10.08 9.24
N ASN A 47 0.52 -10.60 10.44
CA ASN A 47 -0.24 -10.32 11.65
C ASN A 47 0.67 -10.35 12.88
N LYS A 48 0.08 -10.23 14.07
CA LYS A 48 0.79 -10.32 15.34
C LYS A 48 1.62 -11.61 15.52
N ASN A 49 1.22 -12.73 14.94
CA ASN A 49 1.87 -14.03 15.17
C ASN A 49 3.16 -14.18 14.35
N ASN A 50 3.20 -13.65 13.12
CA ASN A 50 4.35 -13.79 12.22
C ASN A 50 5.17 -12.49 12.04
N CYS A 51 4.81 -11.41 12.74
CA CYS A 51 5.52 -10.12 12.64
C CYS A 51 6.99 -10.15 13.11
N ARG A 52 7.45 -11.24 13.71
CA ARG A 52 8.85 -11.41 14.12
C ARG A 52 9.68 -12.21 13.13
N GLU A 53 9.08 -12.71 12.05
CA GLU A 53 9.74 -13.62 11.12
C GLU A 53 10.54 -12.88 10.05
N SER A 54 9.98 -11.81 9.49
CA SER A 54 10.57 -11.14 8.33
C SER A 54 10.24 -9.66 8.22
N VAL A 55 11.13 -8.92 7.57
CA VAL A 55 10.81 -7.67 6.87
C VAL A 55 10.29 -8.07 5.48
N PHE A 56 9.23 -7.41 5.02
CA PHE A 56 8.58 -7.75 3.75
C PHE A 56 8.78 -6.61 2.74
N ILE A 57 9.07 -6.94 1.49
CA ILE A 57 9.05 -5.96 0.39
C ILE A 57 8.05 -6.46 -0.64
N LEU A 58 7.04 -5.63 -0.91
CA LEU A 58 6.08 -5.90 -1.97
C LEU A 58 6.78 -5.76 -3.33
N LEU A 59 6.78 -6.83 -4.12
CA LEU A 59 7.37 -6.85 -5.47
C LEU A 59 6.31 -6.59 -6.53
N ASP A 60 5.10 -7.13 -6.33
CA ASP A 60 3.97 -7.04 -7.25
C ASP A 60 2.65 -7.29 -6.51
N GLY A 61 1.57 -6.68 -7.01
CA GLY A 61 0.23 -6.77 -6.43
C GLY A 61 -0.08 -5.68 -5.38
N ILE A 62 -1.11 -5.92 -4.58
CA ILE A 62 -1.73 -4.94 -3.68
C ILE A 62 -2.05 -5.61 -2.35
N ILE A 63 -1.63 -4.96 -1.28
CA ILE A 63 -1.91 -5.38 0.09
C ILE A 63 -2.97 -4.46 0.68
N GLN A 64 -3.97 -5.02 1.35
CA GLN A 64 -4.91 -4.27 2.18
C GLN A 64 -4.53 -4.41 3.65
N ILE A 65 -4.59 -3.30 4.38
CA ILE A 65 -4.23 -3.22 5.81
C ILE A 65 -5.50 -2.90 6.58
N GLY A 66 -5.74 -3.63 7.65
CA GLY A 66 -6.99 -3.53 8.39
C GLY A 66 -6.98 -4.28 9.71
N TYR A 67 -8.14 -4.37 10.32
CA TYR A 67 -8.37 -5.15 11.53
C TYR A 67 -9.63 -6.00 11.39
N LEU A 68 -9.67 -7.12 12.10
CA LEU A 68 -10.88 -7.92 12.25
C LEU A 68 -11.73 -7.34 13.40
N SER A 69 -12.98 -6.98 13.11
CA SER A 69 -13.94 -6.63 14.14
C SER A 69 -14.30 -7.86 14.99
N PRO A 70 -14.91 -7.67 16.18
CA PRO A 70 -15.42 -8.79 17.00
C PRO A 70 -16.41 -9.70 16.26
N SER A 71 -17.06 -9.21 15.20
CA SER A 71 -17.95 -9.99 14.34
C SER A 71 -17.23 -10.88 13.31
N GLY A 72 -15.89 -10.84 13.27
CA GLY A 72 -15.08 -11.56 12.28
C GLY A 72 -14.98 -10.86 10.93
N ARG A 73 -15.58 -9.67 10.79
CA ARG A 73 -15.52 -8.88 9.55
C ARG A 73 -14.24 -8.06 9.50
N PHE A 74 -13.50 -8.16 8.39
CA PHE A 74 -12.30 -7.37 8.13
C PHE A 74 -12.66 -5.95 7.70
N HIS A 75 -12.03 -4.96 8.32
CA HIS A 75 -12.16 -3.54 7.99
C HIS A 75 -10.81 -3.01 7.50
N ALA A 76 -10.72 -2.79 6.19
CA ALA A 76 -9.55 -2.17 5.59
C ALA A 76 -9.55 -0.66 5.89
N PHE A 77 -8.43 -0.13 6.36
CA PHE A 77 -8.21 1.32 6.49
C PHE A 77 -7.12 1.84 5.55
N ASN A 78 -6.38 0.95 4.86
CA ASN A 78 -5.38 1.36 3.89
C ASN A 78 -5.13 0.29 2.80
N TYR A 79 -4.66 0.73 1.64
CA TYR A 79 -4.19 -0.11 0.54
C TYR A 79 -2.77 0.29 0.17
N PHE A 80 -1.92 -0.70 -0.07
CA PHE A 80 -0.49 -0.52 -0.24
C PHE A 80 -0.02 -1.27 -1.49
N SER A 81 0.53 -0.54 -2.47
CA SER A 81 1.22 -1.11 -3.64
C SER A 81 2.66 -0.64 -3.80
N GLU A 82 3.17 0.14 -2.84
CA GLU A 82 4.51 0.71 -2.94
C GLU A 82 5.57 -0.39 -2.73
N LYS A 83 6.67 -0.28 -3.47
CA LYS A 83 7.83 -1.15 -3.29
C LYS A 83 8.68 -0.60 -2.15
N SER A 84 8.16 -0.68 -0.93
CA SER A 84 8.81 -0.13 0.28
C SER A 84 8.77 -1.17 1.43
N PRO A 85 9.76 -1.22 2.34
CA PRO A 85 9.84 -2.24 3.38
C PRO A 85 8.72 -2.15 4.41
N ILE A 86 7.92 -3.19 4.53
CA ILE A 86 6.88 -3.34 5.55
C ILE A 86 7.49 -4.03 6.77
N ASN A 87 6.87 -3.81 7.94
CA ASN A 87 7.25 -4.46 9.20
C ASN A 87 8.60 -4.01 9.80
N LEU A 88 9.08 -2.81 9.42
CA LEU A 88 10.27 -2.20 10.00
C LEU A 88 10.11 -1.93 11.51
N LEU A 89 8.90 -1.59 11.99
CA LEU A 89 8.65 -1.36 13.41
C LEU A 89 8.91 -2.61 14.26
N ALA A 90 8.43 -3.78 13.82
CA ALA A 90 8.70 -5.03 14.51
C ALA A 90 10.18 -5.41 14.43
N CYS A 91 10.82 -5.13 13.30
CA CYS A 91 12.26 -5.35 13.12
C CYS A 91 13.12 -4.49 14.05
N ILE A 92 12.78 -3.21 14.23
CA ILE A 92 13.63 -2.25 14.97
C ILE A 92 13.28 -2.23 16.47
N ASN A 93 11.99 -2.17 16.80
CA ASN A 93 11.53 -1.96 18.17
C ASN A 93 11.03 -3.25 18.85
N GLN A 94 11.02 -4.39 18.15
CA GLN A 94 10.44 -5.66 18.64
C GLN A 94 8.96 -5.54 19.05
N GLN A 95 8.28 -4.49 18.57
CA GLN A 95 6.87 -4.24 18.82
C GLN A 95 6.02 -5.06 17.86
N VAL A 96 4.91 -5.58 18.40
CA VAL A 96 3.94 -6.35 17.63
C VAL A 96 2.97 -5.38 16.97
N VAL A 97 2.64 -5.62 15.69
CA VAL A 97 1.60 -4.88 14.99
C VAL A 97 0.21 -5.34 15.46
N ASP A 98 -0.71 -4.39 15.67
CA ASP A 98 -2.11 -4.66 16.07
C ASP A 98 -3.08 -4.51 14.88
N TYR A 99 -2.56 -4.75 13.68
CA TYR A 99 -3.31 -4.74 12.43
C TYR A 99 -2.76 -5.83 11.51
N ASP A 100 -3.61 -6.30 10.63
CA ASP A 100 -3.36 -7.39 9.72
C ASP A 100 -3.17 -6.87 8.29
N TYR A 101 -2.33 -7.59 7.54
CA TYR A 101 -2.10 -7.37 6.12
C TYR A 101 -2.65 -8.57 5.35
N TYR A 102 -3.55 -8.31 4.41
CA TYR A 102 -4.10 -9.33 3.53
C TYR A 102 -3.78 -9.01 2.07
N ALA A 103 -3.60 -10.05 1.27
CA ALA A 103 -3.48 -9.92 -0.17
C ALA A 103 -4.83 -9.45 -0.75
N PHE A 104 -4.87 -8.27 -1.36
CA PHE A 104 -6.09 -7.75 -1.99
C PHE A 104 -6.33 -8.39 -3.37
N ASN A 105 -5.24 -8.61 -4.11
CA ASN A 105 -5.18 -9.41 -5.32
C ASN A 105 -4.05 -10.46 -5.17
N GLN A 106 -3.62 -11.08 -6.27
CA GLN A 106 -2.40 -11.89 -6.21
C GLN A 106 -1.21 -10.98 -5.91
N VAL A 107 -0.46 -11.29 -4.84
CA VAL A 107 0.73 -10.51 -4.47
C VAL A 107 1.99 -11.37 -4.47
N LYS A 108 3.11 -10.75 -4.81
CA LYS A 108 4.46 -11.32 -4.75
C LYS A 108 5.28 -10.51 -3.76
N ILE A 109 5.83 -11.17 -2.74
CA ILE A 109 6.55 -10.52 -1.64
C ILE A 109 7.93 -11.14 -1.51
N LEU A 110 8.95 -10.29 -1.35
CA LEU A 110 10.27 -10.69 -0.87
C LEU A 110 10.25 -10.70 0.65
N HIS A 111 10.56 -11.86 1.23
CA HIS A 111 10.74 -12.05 2.66
C HIS A 111 12.22 -11.96 2.99
N ILE A 112 12.58 -11.01 3.82
CA ILE A 112 13.93 -10.87 4.38
C ILE A 112 13.85 -11.30 5.84
N PRO A 113 14.54 -12.38 6.27
CA PRO A 113 14.52 -12.80 7.66
C PRO A 113 14.91 -11.65 8.61
N ILE A 114 14.15 -11.46 9.68
CA ILE A 114 14.33 -10.31 10.57
C ILE A 114 15.75 -10.29 11.17
N LEU A 115 16.29 -11.46 11.52
CA LEU A 115 17.64 -11.59 12.09
C LEU A 115 18.73 -11.17 11.10
N VAL A 116 18.55 -11.47 9.80
CA VAL A 116 19.47 -11.05 8.75
C VAL A 116 19.43 -9.53 8.62
N PHE A 117 18.23 -8.95 8.54
CA PHE A 117 18.06 -7.51 8.44
C PHE A 117 18.63 -6.77 9.66
N GLN A 118 18.37 -7.27 10.87
CA GLN A 118 18.92 -6.72 12.12
C GLN A 118 20.45 -6.83 12.18
N THR A 119 21.01 -7.95 11.73
CA THR A 119 22.47 -8.16 11.68
C THR A 119 23.12 -7.16 10.73
N GLU A 120 22.60 -7.02 9.52
CA GLU A 120 23.07 -6.02 8.55
C GLU A 120 22.91 -4.60 9.10
N MET A 121 21.77 -4.29 9.71
CA MET A 121 21.52 -2.97 10.31
C MET A 121 22.48 -2.68 11.46
N SER A 122 22.88 -3.68 12.25
CA SER A 122 23.86 -3.50 13.32
C SER A 122 25.26 -3.14 12.80
N ARG A 123 25.65 -3.72 11.66
CA ARG A 123 26.99 -3.60 11.06
C ARG A 123 27.11 -2.44 10.07
N ASN A 124 26.00 -2.00 9.48
CA ASN A 124 26.00 -1.04 8.39
C ASN A 124 25.18 0.20 8.75
N ASN A 125 25.87 1.35 8.89
CA ASN A 125 25.21 2.63 9.20
C ASN A 125 24.40 3.18 8.02
N ALA A 126 24.71 2.82 6.79
CA ALA A 126 23.95 3.24 5.61
C ALA A 126 22.55 2.62 5.62
N LEU A 127 22.43 1.32 5.93
CA LEU A 127 21.11 0.68 6.10
C LEU A 127 20.29 1.34 7.23
N LYS A 128 20.93 1.73 8.34
CA LYS A 128 20.26 2.48 9.40
C LYS A 128 19.74 3.83 8.90
N GLN A 129 20.55 4.57 8.14
CA GLN A 129 20.18 5.86 7.58
C GLN A 129 19.03 5.74 6.60
N ASP A 130 19.07 4.76 5.70
CA ASP A 130 17.97 4.52 4.76
C ASP A 130 16.68 4.12 5.49
N ALA A 131 16.76 3.22 6.47
CA ALA A 131 15.60 2.84 7.29
C ALA A 131 15.00 4.04 8.05
N LEU A 132 15.86 4.90 8.63
CA LEU A 132 15.42 6.12 9.30
C LEU A 132 14.77 7.10 8.32
N HIS A 133 15.34 7.26 7.12
CA HIS A 133 14.78 8.12 6.08
C HIS A 133 13.39 7.63 5.64
N ILE A 134 13.23 6.32 5.40
CA ILE A 134 11.94 5.71 5.06
C ILE A 134 10.90 5.96 6.16
N LEU A 135 11.27 5.76 7.44
CA LEU A 135 10.37 6.02 8.56
C LEU A 135 10.02 7.51 8.69
N SER A 136 10.97 8.41 8.42
CA SER A 136 10.74 9.86 8.44
C SER A 136 9.76 10.29 7.34
N LEU A 137 9.89 9.77 6.11
CA LEU A 137 8.94 10.03 5.03
C LEU A 137 7.54 9.53 5.40
N ARG A 138 7.43 8.30 5.91
CA ARG A 138 6.14 7.75 6.37
C ARG A 138 5.50 8.59 7.46
N MET A 139 6.29 9.12 8.40
CA MET A 139 5.77 10.01 9.43
C MET A 139 5.22 11.31 8.83
N GLN A 140 5.92 11.90 7.86
CA GLN A 140 5.43 13.07 7.13
C GLN A 140 4.13 12.76 6.37
N ASP A 141 4.06 11.64 5.67
CA ASP A 141 2.87 11.20 4.94
C ASP A 141 1.68 10.97 5.89
N LEU A 142 1.90 10.34 7.05
CA LEU A 142 0.87 10.16 8.07
C LEU A 142 0.35 11.49 8.62
N LEU A 143 1.23 12.47 8.85
CA LEU A 143 0.82 13.81 9.30
C LEU A 143 0.02 14.55 8.21
N GLN A 144 0.41 14.43 6.95
CA GLN A 144 -0.34 15.00 5.82
C GLN A 144 -1.72 14.35 5.69
N GLN A 145 -1.79 13.02 5.80
CA GLN A 145 -3.07 12.29 5.81
C GLN A 145 -3.95 12.73 6.98
N LEU A 146 -3.38 12.89 8.18
CA LEU A 146 -4.11 13.35 9.35
C LEU A 146 -4.66 14.76 9.16
N LYS A 147 -3.85 15.70 8.65
CA LYS A 147 -4.29 17.07 8.30
C LYS A 147 -5.46 17.03 7.31
N PHE A 148 -5.31 16.23 6.25
CA PHE A 148 -6.36 16.08 5.24
C PHE A 148 -7.64 15.51 5.85
N ILE A 149 -7.56 14.45 6.66
CA ILE A 149 -8.73 13.81 7.28
C ILE A 149 -9.48 14.78 8.21
N GLN A 150 -8.77 15.66 8.92
CA GLN A 150 -9.38 16.62 9.84
C GLN A 150 -10.17 17.73 9.14
N VAL A 151 -9.68 18.22 7.99
CA VAL A 151 -10.26 19.41 7.33
C VAL A 151 -11.15 19.04 6.14
N ALA A 152 -10.88 17.90 5.48
CA ALA A 152 -11.58 17.52 4.26
C ALA A 152 -13.04 17.10 4.53
N SER A 153 -13.94 17.63 3.71
CA SER A 153 -15.30 17.13 3.60
C SER A 153 -15.32 15.68 3.09
N LEU A 154 -16.42 14.97 3.33
CA LEU A 154 -16.58 13.60 2.81
C LEU A 154 -16.43 13.54 1.28
N HIS A 155 -16.93 14.57 0.58
CA HIS A 155 -16.78 14.69 -0.86
C HIS A 155 -15.32 14.72 -1.30
N GLN A 156 -14.51 15.58 -0.66
CA GLN A 156 -13.07 15.69 -0.93
C GLN A 156 -12.34 14.40 -0.59
N LYS A 157 -12.71 13.72 0.51
CA LYS A 157 -12.14 12.41 0.88
C LYS A 157 -12.41 11.34 -0.19
N ILE A 158 -13.62 11.28 -0.72
CA ILE A 158 -13.96 10.38 -1.83
C ILE A 158 -13.16 10.75 -3.08
N CYS A 159 -13.07 12.05 -3.42
CA CYS A 159 -12.29 12.49 -4.58
C CYS A 159 -10.81 12.13 -4.45
N LYS A 160 -10.23 12.28 -3.26
CA LYS A 160 -8.85 11.90 -2.95
C LYS A 160 -8.62 10.41 -3.13
N ILE A 161 -9.48 9.57 -2.56
CA ILE A 161 -9.38 8.11 -2.73
C ILE A 161 -9.47 7.73 -4.21
N LEU A 162 -10.44 8.28 -4.94
CA LEU A 162 -10.60 7.97 -6.37
C LEU A 162 -9.42 8.46 -7.21
N PHE A 163 -8.87 9.64 -6.90
CA PHE A 163 -7.68 10.17 -7.54
C PHE A 163 -6.48 9.25 -7.30
N ASP A 164 -6.20 8.91 -6.04
CA ASP A 164 -5.08 8.05 -5.65
C ASP A 164 -5.20 6.66 -6.29
N LEU A 165 -6.39 6.06 -6.25
CA LEU A 165 -6.65 4.78 -6.91
C LEU A 165 -6.48 4.85 -8.42
N SER A 166 -6.88 5.95 -9.07
CA SER A 166 -6.70 6.13 -10.52
C SER A 166 -5.24 6.36 -10.89
N HIS A 167 -4.46 7.01 -10.04
CA HIS A 167 -3.03 7.24 -10.29
C HIS A 167 -2.22 5.96 -10.04
N GLN A 168 -2.61 5.17 -9.04
CA GLN A 168 -1.89 3.97 -8.62
C GLN A 168 -2.30 2.73 -9.44
N TYR A 169 -3.57 2.64 -9.86
CA TYR A 169 -4.15 1.46 -10.51
C TYR A 169 -4.90 1.80 -11.81
N GLY A 170 -4.65 2.97 -12.39
CA GLY A 170 -5.30 3.41 -13.62
C GLY A 170 -4.88 2.61 -14.84
N ILE A 171 -5.86 2.25 -15.67
CA ILE A 171 -5.69 1.62 -16.97
C ILE A 171 -6.33 2.55 -18.01
N ASN A 172 -5.68 2.70 -19.17
CA ASN A 172 -6.22 3.50 -20.26
C ASN A 172 -7.56 2.94 -20.73
N HIS A 173 -8.58 3.80 -20.76
CA HIS A 173 -9.91 3.47 -21.22
C HIS A 173 -10.43 4.57 -22.16
N HIS A 174 -11.24 4.21 -23.15
CA HIS A 174 -11.72 5.17 -24.16
C HIS A 174 -12.59 6.31 -23.57
N LEU A 175 -13.11 6.14 -22.36
CA LEU A 175 -13.90 7.14 -21.62
C LEU A 175 -13.11 7.87 -20.52
N GLY A 176 -11.82 7.59 -20.34
CA GLY A 176 -11.00 8.15 -19.25
C GLY A 176 -10.03 7.13 -18.64
N THR A 177 -9.83 7.18 -17.33
CA THR A 177 -8.97 6.23 -16.60
C THR A 177 -9.83 5.21 -15.88
N GLU A 178 -9.77 3.94 -16.28
CA GLU A 178 -10.40 2.85 -15.53
C GLU A 178 -9.55 2.51 -14.31
N ILE A 179 -10.15 2.45 -13.13
CA ILE A 179 -9.47 1.96 -11.93
C ILE A 179 -9.49 0.43 -12.02
N GLY A 180 -8.32 -0.18 -12.26
CA GLY A 180 -8.16 -1.64 -12.31
C GLY A 180 -8.36 -2.33 -10.95
N LEU A 181 -8.48 -1.55 -9.87
CA LEU A 181 -8.85 -2.01 -8.54
C LEU A 181 -10.37 -2.13 -8.40
N LYS A 182 -10.83 -3.35 -8.11
CA LYS A 182 -12.23 -3.63 -7.78
C LYS A 182 -12.58 -3.18 -6.37
N ILE A 183 -12.94 -1.91 -6.21
CA ILE A 183 -13.41 -1.35 -4.95
C ILE A 183 -14.92 -1.11 -5.01
N SER A 184 -15.64 -1.56 -3.98
CA SER A 184 -17.08 -1.34 -3.86
C SER A 184 -17.40 -0.07 -3.08
N GLN A 185 -18.64 0.41 -3.22
CA GLN A 185 -19.15 1.52 -2.38
C GLN A 185 -19.20 1.12 -0.90
N HIS A 186 -19.27 -0.18 -0.61
CA HIS A 186 -19.18 -0.67 0.76
C HIS A 186 -17.78 -0.49 1.34
N ASP A 187 -16.75 -0.83 0.57
CA ASP A 187 -15.36 -0.68 1.00
C ASP A 187 -15.02 0.79 1.23
N LEU A 188 -15.53 1.70 0.38
CA LEU A 188 -15.43 3.14 0.63
C LEU A 188 -16.14 3.57 1.92
N ALA A 189 -17.30 2.99 2.22
CA ALA A 189 -18.04 3.30 3.44
C ALA A 189 -17.24 2.87 4.68
N ASP A 190 -16.61 1.70 4.63
CA ASP A 190 -15.75 1.22 5.71
C ASP A 190 -14.49 2.08 5.85
N LEU A 191 -13.81 2.36 4.73
CA LEU A 191 -12.58 3.16 4.68
C LEU A 191 -12.80 4.58 5.23
N LEU A 192 -13.97 5.17 4.95
CA LEU A 192 -14.30 6.53 5.37
C LEU A 192 -15.11 6.59 6.67
N SER A 193 -15.32 5.45 7.35
CA SER A 193 -16.18 5.35 8.53
C SER A 193 -17.53 6.05 8.34
N SER A 194 -18.15 5.85 7.17
CA SER A 194 -19.39 6.51 6.78
C SER A 194 -20.48 5.49 6.47
N SER A 195 -21.74 5.93 6.47
CA SER A 195 -22.84 5.04 6.08
C SER A 195 -22.80 4.77 4.57
N ARG A 196 -23.19 3.56 4.14
CA ARG A 196 -23.39 3.24 2.72
C ARG A 196 -24.33 4.24 2.04
N GLN A 197 -25.37 4.69 2.73
CA GLN A 197 -26.32 5.68 2.18
C GLN A 197 -25.63 7.02 1.87
N THR A 198 -24.73 7.46 2.75
CA THR A 198 -23.97 8.70 2.58
C THR A 198 -22.99 8.58 1.41
N ILE A 199 -22.22 7.49 1.34
CA ILE A 199 -21.33 7.21 0.20
C ILE A 199 -22.12 7.18 -1.11
N ASN A 200 -23.24 6.47 -1.16
CA ASN A 200 -24.07 6.37 -2.37
C ASN A 200 -24.58 7.73 -2.84
N LYS A 201 -24.90 8.65 -1.91
CA LYS A 201 -25.30 10.03 -2.26
C LYS A 201 -24.15 10.80 -2.91
N GLU A 202 -22.95 10.73 -2.35
CA GLU A 202 -21.76 11.39 -2.93
C GLU A 202 -21.37 10.80 -4.28
N ILE A 203 -21.38 9.47 -4.43
CA ILE A 203 -21.12 8.82 -5.71
C ILE A 203 -22.15 9.22 -6.77
N LYS A 204 -23.44 9.33 -6.39
CA LYS A 204 -24.48 9.84 -7.30
C LYS A 204 -24.18 11.27 -7.77
N LYS A 205 -23.72 12.16 -6.89
CA LYS A 205 -23.34 13.54 -7.28
C LYS A 205 -22.23 13.54 -8.33
N LEU A 206 -21.14 12.79 -8.08
CA LEU A 206 -20.03 12.67 -9.02
C LEU A 206 -20.47 12.08 -10.38
N LYS A 207 -21.38 11.09 -10.37
CA LYS A 207 -21.97 10.54 -11.59
C LYS A 207 -22.82 11.55 -12.36
N THR A 208 -23.68 12.31 -11.67
CA THR A 208 -24.52 13.34 -12.29
C THR A 208 -23.69 14.48 -12.90
N GLN A 209 -22.56 14.81 -12.27
CA GLN A 209 -21.58 15.78 -12.79
C GLN A 209 -20.69 15.22 -13.91
N ASN A 210 -20.90 13.95 -14.30
CA ASN A 210 -20.10 13.24 -15.30
C ASN A 210 -18.59 13.17 -14.98
N VAL A 211 -18.21 13.30 -13.70
CA VAL A 211 -16.82 13.18 -13.23
C VAL A 211 -16.36 11.72 -13.26
N ILE A 212 -17.28 10.81 -12.91
CA ILE A 212 -17.02 9.37 -12.89
C ILE A 212 -18.15 8.59 -13.56
N PHE A 213 -17.79 7.42 -14.07
CA PHE A 213 -18.70 6.31 -14.25
C PHE A 213 -18.44 5.28 -13.14
N TRP A 214 -19.50 4.78 -12.51
CA TRP A 214 -19.40 3.72 -11.51
C TRP A 214 -20.57 2.75 -11.66
N GLN A 215 -20.28 1.50 -12.00
CA GLN A 215 -21.23 0.41 -12.03
C GLN A 215 -20.60 -0.87 -11.43
N TYR A 216 -21.25 -1.44 -10.40
CA TYR A 216 -20.68 -2.50 -9.57
C TYR A 216 -19.30 -2.13 -9.01
N GLU A 217 -18.25 -2.85 -9.41
CA GLU A 217 -16.85 -2.61 -9.01
C GLU A 217 -16.04 -1.90 -10.13
N ASN A 218 -16.68 -1.58 -11.26
CA ASN A 218 -16.02 -0.92 -12.38
C ASN A 218 -16.16 0.60 -12.23
N ILE A 219 -15.03 1.28 -12.14
CA ILE A 219 -14.95 2.73 -11.95
C ILE A 219 -14.10 3.31 -13.07
N ILE A 220 -14.64 4.30 -13.78
CA ILE A 220 -13.90 5.08 -14.76
C ILE A 220 -13.92 6.53 -14.32
N ILE A 221 -12.73 7.09 -14.12
CA ILE A 221 -12.54 8.52 -13.89
C ILE A 221 -12.57 9.20 -15.25
N LYS A 222 -13.60 10.01 -15.49
CA LYS A 222 -13.77 10.77 -16.74
C LYS A 222 -13.12 12.14 -16.67
N ASP A 223 -13.08 12.74 -15.47
CA ASP A 223 -12.53 14.07 -15.23
C ASP A 223 -11.50 14.01 -14.08
N GLN A 224 -10.24 13.79 -14.45
CA GLN A 224 -9.09 13.79 -13.53
C GLN A 224 -8.85 15.18 -12.91
N ASP A 225 -9.10 16.24 -13.67
CA ASP A 225 -8.84 17.62 -13.25
C ASP A 225 -9.83 18.05 -12.16
N TYR A 226 -11.09 17.62 -12.24
CA TYR A 226 -12.06 17.82 -11.16
C TYR A 226 -11.58 17.20 -9.85
N LEU A 227 -11.15 15.93 -9.87
CA LEU A 227 -10.67 15.25 -8.66
C LEU A 227 -9.45 15.98 -8.09
N LYS A 228 -8.50 16.34 -8.96
CA LYS A 228 -7.29 17.09 -8.59
C LYS A 228 -7.63 18.47 -8.00
N TYR A 229 -8.62 19.15 -8.56
CA TYR A 229 -9.09 20.42 -8.02
C TYR A 229 -9.64 20.24 -6.60
N GLN A 230 -10.46 19.21 -6.33
CA GLN A 230 -11.04 19.00 -5.00
C GLN A 230 -10.00 18.73 -3.89
N ILE A 231 -8.83 18.18 -4.25
CA ILE A 231 -7.78 17.80 -3.29
C ILE A 231 -6.73 18.89 -3.02
N ASN A 232 -6.53 19.83 -3.95
CA ASN A 232 -5.44 20.81 -3.88
C ASN A 232 -5.71 22.01 -2.94
N TRP A 233 -6.90 22.12 -2.34
CA TRP A 233 -7.30 23.25 -1.48
C TRP A 233 -6.93 23.09 0.01
N ILE A 234 -6.20 22.05 0.40
CA ILE A 234 -5.92 21.68 1.80
C ILE A 234 -4.42 21.40 1.99
#